data_AF-A0A7C1B658-F1
#
_entry.id   AF-A0A7C1B658-F1
#
_cell.length_a   1.000
_cell.length_b   1.000
_cell.length_c   1.000
_cell.angle_alpha   90.00
_cell.angle_beta   90.00
_cell.angle_gamma   90.00
#
_symmetry.space_group_name_H-M   'P 1'
#
loop_
_entity.id
_entity.type
_entity.pdbx_description
1 polymer ?
#
loop_
_entity_poly.entity_id
_entity_poly.type
_entity_poly.pdbx_seq_one_letter_code
_entity_poly.pdbx_strand_id
1 'polypeptide(L)' 'LVAKRIISIATEHDVPVVENKPLAQMLFNSVEVGDVIPESLYKAVAEVLAYVYRLKNRTKEALGGQQAAARAP' A
#
# COMPACT_ATOMS: atom_id res chain seq x y z
N LEU A 1 14.76 -16.43 -0.15
CA LEU A 1 13.41 -17.06 -0.30
C LEU A 1 12.32 -16.37 0.51
N VAL A 2 12.63 -15.83 1.71
CA VAL A 2 11.66 -15.15 2.59
C VAL A 2 10.83 -14.06 1.89
N ALA A 3 11.46 -13.13 1.16
CA ALA A 3 10.74 -12.07 0.45
C ALA A 3 9.66 -12.59 -0.52
N LYS A 4 9.94 -13.69 -1.24
CA LYS A 4 8.96 -14.33 -2.14
C LYS A 4 7.77 -14.90 -1.36
N ARG A 5 8.03 -15.47 -0.17
CA ARG A 5 6.97 -16.00 0.70
C ARG A 5 6.07 -14.89 1.25
N ILE A 6 6.65 -13.74 1.62
CA ILE A 6 5.89 -12.55 2.05
C ILE A 6 4.95 -12.10 0.92
N ILE A 7 5.44 -12.03 -0.33
CA ILE A 7 4.63 -11.64 -1.48
C ILE A 7 3.49 -12.64 -1.76
N SER A 8 3.75 -13.94 -1.64
CA SER A 8 2.71 -14.98 -1.78
C SER A 8 1.57 -14.77 -0.78
N ILE A 9 1.93 -14.65 0.50
CA ILE A 9 0.96 -14.45 1.59
C ILE A 9 0.20 -13.13 1.41
N ALA A 10 0.89 -12.05 1.02
CA ALA A 10 0.24 -10.77 0.74
C ALA A 10 -0.83 -10.89 -0.35
N THR A 11 -0.52 -11.62 -1.43
CA THR A 11 -1.47 -11.90 -2.52
C THR A 11 -2.66 -12.73 -2.05
N GLU A 12 -2.42 -13.78 -1.25
CA GLU A 12 -3.47 -14.66 -0.69
C GLU A 12 -4.45 -13.92 0.22
N HIS A 13 -4.04 -12.80 0.81
CA HIS A 13 -4.84 -11.98 1.74
C HIS A 13 -5.25 -10.62 1.18
N ASP A 14 -5.19 -10.41 -0.14
CA ASP A 14 -5.55 -9.16 -0.83
C ASP A 14 -4.80 -7.92 -0.28
N VAL A 15 -3.57 -8.11 0.20
CA VAL A 15 -2.68 -7.03 0.63
C VAL A 15 -1.93 -6.49 -0.61
N PRO A 16 -2.11 -5.21 -0.99
CA PRO A 16 -1.44 -4.65 -2.16
C PRO A 16 0.08 -4.68 -2.04
N VAL A 17 0.76 -5.14 -3.09
CA VAL A 17 2.21 -5.13 -3.19
C VAL A 17 2.64 -4.01 -4.13
N VAL A 18 3.44 -3.07 -3.63
CA VAL A 18 3.97 -1.94 -4.40
C VAL A 18 5.48 -2.12 -4.55
N GLU A 19 5.96 -2.19 -5.79
CA GLU A 19 7.39 -2.27 -6.06
C GLU A 19 8.03 -0.87 -6.05
N ASN A 20 8.85 -0.59 -5.05
CA ASN A 20 9.69 0.60 -4.98
C ASN A 20 11.07 0.20 -4.43
N LYS A 21 11.98 -0.15 -5.35
CA LYS A 21 13.30 -0.68 -5.00
C LYS A 21 14.15 0.26 -4.12
N PRO A 22 14.27 1.57 -4.42
CA PRO A 22 15.01 2.50 -3.56
C PRO A 22 14.47 2.56 -2.13
N LEU A 23 13.16 2.75 -1.96
CA LEU A 23 12.56 2.86 -0.63
C LEU A 23 12.65 1.55 0.15
N ALA A 24 12.42 0.42 -0.52
CA ALA A 24 12.54 -0.90 0.08
C ALA A 24 13.96 -1.17 0.61
N GLN A 25 14.99 -0.79 -0.15
CA GLN A 25 16.39 -0.92 0.29
C GLN A 25 16.69 0.00 1.48
N MET A 26 16.23 1.26 1.45
CA MET A 26 16.44 2.19 2.55
C MET A 26 15.79 1.67 3.83
N LEU A 27 14.52 1.23 3.79
CA LEU A 27 13.84 0.65 4.94
C LEU A 27 14.56 -0.61 5.44
N PHE A 28 14.88 -1.55 4.56
CA PHE A 28 15.56 -2.79 4.94
C PHE A 28 16.91 -2.55 5.66
N ASN A 29 17.62 -1.48 5.30
CA ASN A 29 18.91 -1.15 5.90
C ASN A 29 18.83 -0.25 7.13
N SER A 30 17.69 0.39 7.41
CA SER A 30 17.58 1.44 8.44
C SER A 30 16.55 1.19 9.53
N VAL A 31 15.70 0.16 9.39
CA VAL A 31 14.68 -0.20 10.38
C VAL A 31 14.62 -1.70 10.60
N GLU A 32 14.38 -2.10 11.86
CA GLU A 32 14.02 -3.46 12.23
C GLU A 32 12.51 -3.60 12.44
N VAL A 33 12.03 -4.84 12.52
CA VAL A 33 10.61 -5.12 12.77
C VAL A 33 10.22 -4.62 14.16
N GLY A 34 9.21 -3.75 14.21
CA GLY A 34 8.72 -3.13 15.45
C GLY A 34 9.24 -1.70 15.66
N ASP A 35 10.23 -1.27 14.89
CA ASP A 35 10.75 0.09 14.94
C ASP A 35 9.78 1.10 14.32
N VAL A 36 9.96 2.35 14.75
CA VAL A 36 9.34 3.50 14.09
C VAL A 36 10.11 3.86 12.82
N ILE A 37 9.39 4.40 11.84
CA ILE A 37 9.99 4.88 10.59
C ILE A 37 10.86 6.12 10.90
N PRO A 38 12.08 6.24 10.32
CA PRO A 38 12.89 7.45 10.41
C PRO A 38 12.20 8.65 9.73
N GLU A 39 12.35 9.85 10.31
CA GLU A 39 11.74 11.08 9.78
C GLU A 39 12.14 11.37 8.33
N SER A 40 13.39 11.06 7.96
CA SER A 40 13.91 11.23 6.60
C SER A 40 13.16 10.40 5.56
N LEU A 41 12.44 9.35 5.96
CA LEU A 41 11.66 8.47 5.09
C LEU A 41 10.15 8.78 5.10
N TYR A 42 9.68 9.69 5.96
CA TYR A 42 8.25 9.96 6.12
C TYR A 42 7.56 10.33 4.81
N LYS A 43 8.17 11.22 4.03
CA LYS A 43 7.60 11.64 2.75
C LYS A 43 7.42 10.46 1.80
N ALA A 44 8.46 9.64 1.63
CA ALA A 44 8.44 8.51 0.72
C ALA A 44 7.40 7.45 1.14
N VAL A 45 7.28 7.18 2.43
CA VAL A 45 6.25 6.26 2.96
C VAL A 45 4.84 6.84 2.79
N ALA A 46 4.65 8.14 3.06
CA ALA A 46 3.37 8.81 2.88
C ALA A 46 2.89 8.75 1.42
N GLU A 47 3.80 8.89 0.46
CA GLU A 47 3.49 8.73 -0.97
C GLU A 47 2.99 7.32 -1.31
N VAL A 48 3.60 6.27 -0.74
CA VAL A 48 3.14 4.88 -0.89
C VAL A 48 1.77 4.68 -0.27
N LEU A 49 1.55 5.19 0.94
CA LEU A 49 0.24 5.11 1.60
C LEU A 49 -0.83 5.80 0.76
N ALA A 50 -0.57 7.03 0.28
CA ALA A 50 -1.48 7.76 -0.59
C ALA A 50 -1.80 7.00 -1.88
N TYR A 51 -0.81 6.33 -2.48
CA TYR A 51 -1.02 5.46 -3.64
C TYR A 51 -1.97 4.30 -3.32
N VAL A 52 -1.73 3.58 -2.21
CA VAL A 52 -2.57 2.45 -1.79
C VAL A 52 -4.01 2.89 -1.48
N TYR A 53 -4.20 4.04 -0.83
CA TYR A 53 -5.52 4.60 -0.57
C TYR A 53 -6.28 4.91 -1.86
N ARG A 54 -5.64 5.54 -2.84
CA ARG A 54 -6.25 5.81 -4.16
C ARG A 54 -6.61 4.53 -4.90
N LEU A 55 -5.77 3.50 -4.83
CA LEU A 55 -6.04 2.21 -5.44
C LEU A 55 -7.30 1.57 -4.83
N LYS A 56 -7.40 1.54 -3.48
CA LYS A 56 -8.58 1.03 -2.77
C LYS A 56 -9.85 1.81 -3.10
N ASN A 57 -9.76 3.14 -3.21
CA ASN A 57 -10.92 3.98 -3.56
C ASN A 57 -11.40 3.70 -4.98
N ARG A 58 -10.49 3.56 -5.95
CA ARG A 58 -10.83 3.16 -7.32
C ARG A 58 -11.49 1.78 -7.37
N THR A 59 -11.01 0.82 -6.57
CA THR A 59 -11.64 -0.50 -6.46
C THR A 59 -13.04 -0.41 -5.85
N LYS A 60 -13.25 0.43 -4.83
CA LYS A 60 -14.58 0.68 -4.26
C LYS A 60 -15.53 1.38 -5.24
N GLU A 61 -15.05 2.34 -6.01
CA GLU A 61 -15.83 3.02 -7.06
C GLU A 61 -16.22 2.06 -8.19
N ALA A 62 -15.29 1.20 -8.63
CA ALA A 62 -15.55 0.18 -9.64
C ALA A 62 -16.57 -0.88 -9.16
N LEU A 63 -16.58 -1.21 -7.87
CA LEU A 63 -17.54 -2.14 -7.27
C LEU A 63 -18.85 -1.47 -6.81
N GLY A 64 -18.87 -0.14 -6.65
CA GLY A 64 -20.00 0.67 -6.18
C GLY A 64 -20.70 1.50 -7.27
N GLY A 65 -20.25 1.42 -8.52
CA GLY A 65 -20.69 2.22 -9.66
C GLY A 65 -22.13 2.02 -10.15
N GLN A 66 -22.99 1.31 -9.40
CA GLN A 66 -24.42 1.20 -9.72
C GLN A 66 -25.35 1.76 -8.64
N GLN A 67 -24.84 2.28 -7.51
CA GLN A 67 -25.70 2.81 -6.43
C GLN A 67 -25.58 4.32 -6.16
N ALA A 68 -24.59 5.02 -6.73
CA ALA A 68 -24.44 6.47 -6.51
C ALA A 68 -25.34 7.35 -7.40
N ALA A 69 -25.98 6.80 -8.44
CA ALA A 69 -26.87 7.57 -9.33
C ALA A 69 -28.28 7.83 -8.76
N ALA A 70 -28.63 7.24 -7.61
CA ALA A 70 -29.98 7.30 -7.05
C ALA A 70 -30.15 8.32 -5.91
N ARG A 71 -29.18 9.21 -5.68
CA ARG A 71 -29.22 10.13 -4.54
C ARG A 71 -28.67 11.52 -4.84
N ALA A 72 -29.13 12.12 -5.94
CA ALA A 72 -29.14 13.56 -6.10
C ALA A 72 -30.61 14.02 -6.16
N PRO A 73 -31.03 14.99 -5.32
CA PRO A 73 -32.39 15.56 -5.37
C PRO A 73 -32.63 16.37 -6.65
#